data_AF-A0A378NQ17-F1
#
_entry.id   AF-A0A378NQ17-F1
#
_cell.length_a   1.000
_cell.length_b   1.000
_cell.length_c   1.000
_cell.angle_alpha   90.00
_cell.angle_beta   90.00
_cell.angle_gamma   90.00
#
_symmetry.space_group_name_H-M   'P 1'
#
loop_
_entity.id
_entity.type
_entity.pdbx_description
1 polymer ?
#
loop_
_entity_poly.entity_id
_entity_poly.type
_entity_poly.pdbx_seq_one_letter_code
_entity_poly.pdbx_strand_id
1 'polypeptide(L)'
;MIEPKYVVIALVLNLFGGFIIASIINPYEVKPEDDILVVAETKRQSFFEMLGEYILDGFKVGVIVCAMLIGFVGIITLINNIFLGIIGISFQEILGYLFSPFAFFMGIPMAECVDAASLMATKIVANEFVAMMQLSSGTVILSAKSVAIVSIFLVFFANFSSIGIIAGAVKALNEEKGNVVACFGLRLLYGATLVSILNATIVGLII
;
A
#
# COMPACT_ATOMS: atom_id res chain seq x y z
N MET A 1 11.25 5.99 -11.92
CA MET A 1 9.84 5.97 -11.45
C MET A 1 9.19 4.69 -11.94
N ILE A 2 8.15 4.18 -11.26
CA ILE A 2 7.38 3.02 -11.73
C ILE A 2 6.74 3.34 -13.09
N GLU A 3 6.75 2.37 -14.00
CA GLU A 3 6.10 2.53 -15.31
C GLU A 3 4.56 2.66 -15.16
N PRO A 4 3.91 3.61 -15.86
CA PRO A 4 2.46 3.82 -15.76
C PRO A 4 1.61 2.57 -16.04
N LYS A 5 2.09 1.68 -16.90
CA LYS A 5 1.41 0.42 -17.24
C LYS A 5 1.17 -0.45 -16.00
N TYR A 6 2.12 -0.51 -15.06
CA TYR A 6 1.97 -1.28 -13.83
C TYR A 6 0.95 -0.64 -12.90
N VAL A 7 0.88 0.69 -12.87
CA VAL A 7 -0.13 1.41 -12.07
C VAL A 7 -1.55 1.09 -12.55
N VAL A 8 -1.77 1.11 -13.86
CA VAL A 8 -3.07 0.80 -14.46
C VAL A 8 -3.46 -0.65 -14.22
N ILE A 9 -2.52 -1.60 -14.41
CA ILE A 9 -2.76 -3.02 -14.15
C ILE A 9 -3.09 -3.25 -12.67
N ALA A 10 -2.30 -2.69 -11.75
CA ALA A 10 -2.52 -2.81 -10.32
C ALA A 10 -3.88 -2.24 -9.89
N LEU A 11 -4.32 -1.11 -10.46
CA LEU A 11 -5.62 -0.52 -10.13
C LEU A 11 -6.78 -1.48 -10.40
N VAL A 12 -6.76 -2.14 -11.56
CA VAL A 12 -7.79 -3.13 -11.92
C VAL A 12 -7.69 -4.36 -11.01
N LEU A 13 -6.48 -4.88 -10.80
CA LEU A 13 -6.26 -6.04 -9.95
C LEU A 13 -6.63 -5.78 -8.49
N ASN A 14 -6.38 -4.58 -7.96
CA ASN A 14 -6.71 -4.21 -6.57
C ASN A 14 -8.21 -4.21 -6.33
N LEU A 15 -9.03 -3.85 -7.33
CA LEU A 15 -10.48 -3.93 -7.23
C LEU A 15 -10.91 -5.39 -6.99
N PHE A 16 -10.50 -6.31 -7.87
CA PHE A 16 -10.87 -7.73 -7.76
C PHE A 16 -10.22 -8.41 -6.55
N GLY A 17 -8.92 -8.20 -6.37
CA GLY A 17 -8.16 -8.76 -5.26
C GLY A 17 -8.71 -8.33 -3.90
N GLY A 18 -9.16 -7.07 -3.78
CA GLY A 18 -9.83 -6.56 -2.59
C GLY A 18 -11.06 -7.38 -2.22
N PHE A 19 -11.95 -7.64 -3.18
CA PHE A 19 -13.13 -8.47 -2.94
C PHE A 19 -12.77 -9.93 -2.62
N ILE A 20 -11.86 -10.53 -3.39
CA ILE A 20 -11.43 -11.93 -3.18
C ILE A 20 -10.89 -12.12 -1.76
N ILE A 21 -9.95 -11.26 -1.35
CA ILE A 21 -9.33 -11.38 -0.03
C ILE A 21 -10.32 -11.02 1.09
N ALA A 22 -11.18 -10.02 0.89
CA ALA A 22 -12.22 -9.68 1.86
C ALA A 22 -13.17 -10.87 2.10
N SER A 23 -13.64 -11.53 1.03
CA SER A 23 -14.48 -12.72 1.11
C SER A 23 -13.81 -13.91 1.77
N ILE A 24 -12.48 -14.05 1.65
CA ILE A 24 -11.70 -15.11 2.32
C ILE A 24 -11.54 -14.81 3.82
N ILE A 25 -11.17 -13.58 4.17
CA ILE A 25 -10.87 -13.19 5.57
C ILE A 25 -12.14 -13.06 6.40
N ASN A 26 -13.21 -12.53 5.81
CA ASN A 26 -14.48 -12.28 6.48
C ASN A 26 -15.64 -12.57 5.53
N PRO A 27 -15.96 -13.85 5.28
CA PRO A 27 -17.11 -14.22 4.47
C PRO A 27 -18.38 -13.66 5.11
N TYR A 28 -19.23 -13.06 4.29
CA TYR A 28 -20.51 -12.52 4.72
C TYR A 28 -21.61 -12.99 3.78
N GLU A 29 -22.79 -13.27 4.33
CA GLU A 29 -23.99 -13.52 3.55
C GLU A 29 -24.76 -12.22 3.42
N VAL A 30 -25.01 -11.79 2.19
CA VAL A 30 -25.90 -10.65 1.92
C VAL A 30 -27.33 -11.13 2.13
N LYS A 31 -28.02 -10.59 3.13
CA LYS A 31 -29.46 -10.80 3.24
C LYS A 31 -30.19 -9.88 2.27
N PRO A 32 -31.40 -10.26 1.79
CA PRO A 32 -32.18 -9.41 0.87
C PRO A 32 -32.49 -8.01 1.42
N GLU A 33 -32.52 -7.87 2.75
CA GLU A 33 -32.74 -6.62 3.47
C GLU A 33 -31.51 -5.68 3.47
N ASP A 34 -30.31 -6.21 3.20
CA ASP A 34 -29.05 -5.45 3.17
C ASP A 34 -28.64 -5.05 1.73
N ASP A 35 -29.32 -5.57 0.70
CA ASP A 35 -29.09 -5.26 -0.72
C ASP A 35 -29.87 -4.02 -1.17
N ILE A 36 -29.70 -2.92 -0.43
CA ILE A 36 -30.40 -1.66 -0.70
C ILE A 36 -29.40 -0.65 -1.28
N LEU A 37 -29.59 -0.29 -2.55
CA LEU A 37 -28.88 0.83 -3.19
C LEU A 37 -29.43 2.17 -2.69
N VAL A 38 -28.84 2.72 -1.64
CA VAL A 38 -29.11 4.10 -1.23
C VAL A 38 -28.35 5.05 -2.16
N VAL A 39 -29.04 5.54 -3.19
CA VAL A 39 -28.51 6.63 -4.02
C VAL A 39 -28.61 7.91 -3.20
N ALA A 40 -27.50 8.33 -2.60
CA ALA A 40 -27.44 9.62 -1.92
C ALA A 40 -27.76 10.74 -2.91
N GLU A 41 -28.74 11.59 -2.60
CA GLU A 41 -28.99 12.81 -3.34
C GLU A 41 -27.75 13.71 -3.21
N THR A 42 -26.94 13.71 -4.26
CA THR A 42 -25.78 14.61 -4.36
C THR A 42 -26.30 16.00 -4.63
N LYS A 43 -26.00 16.96 -3.74
CA LYS A 43 -26.20 18.38 -4.02
C LYS A 43 -25.42 18.70 -5.31
N ARG A 44 -26.10 19.26 -6.30
CA ARG A 44 -25.46 19.75 -7.52
C ARG A 44 -24.56 20.94 -7.15
N GLN A 45 -23.26 20.72 -7.12
CA GLN A 45 -22.27 21.79 -7.01
C GLN A 45 -22.07 22.46 -8.37
N SER A 46 -21.72 23.75 -8.36
CA SER A 46 -21.34 24.45 -9.60
C SER A 46 -19.94 24.04 -10.06
N PHE A 47 -19.64 24.14 -11.36
CA PHE A 47 -18.33 23.76 -11.91
C PHE A 47 -17.15 24.47 -11.23
N PHE A 48 -17.30 25.77 -10.95
CA PHE A 48 -16.23 26.58 -10.32
C PHE A 48 -16.08 26.30 -8.82
N GLU A 49 -17.19 26.00 -8.13
CA GLU A 49 -17.16 25.55 -6.74
C GLU A 49 -16.44 24.20 -6.62
N MET A 50 -16.83 23.22 -7.43
CA MET A 50 -16.18 21.91 -7.53
C MET A 50 -14.68 22.04 -7.83
N LEU A 51 -14.32 22.87 -8.82
CA LEU A 51 -12.93 23.09 -9.20
C LEU A 51 -12.12 23.76 -8.08
N GLY A 52 -12.68 24.77 -7.41
CA GLY A 52 -12.03 25.43 -6.28
C GLY A 52 -11.80 24.50 -5.10
N GLU A 53 -12.81 23.73 -4.71
CA GLU A 53 -12.72 22.75 -3.61
C GLU A 53 -11.69 21.66 -3.92
N TYR A 54 -11.74 21.04 -5.11
CA TYR A 54 -10.83 19.95 -5.45
C TYR A 54 -9.38 20.39 -5.66
N ILE A 55 -9.13 21.63 -6.11
CA ILE A 55 -7.76 22.18 -6.13
C ILE A 55 -7.21 22.32 -4.70
N LEU A 56 -8.02 22.84 -3.77
CA LEU A 56 -7.62 23.01 -2.37
C LEU A 56 -7.40 21.66 -1.69
N ASP A 57 -8.27 20.69 -1.93
CA ASP A 57 -8.14 19.35 -1.35
C ASP A 57 -6.93 18.61 -1.93
N GLY A 58 -6.69 18.71 -3.24
CA GLY A 58 -5.47 18.19 -3.86
C GLY A 58 -4.21 18.82 -3.28
N PHE A 59 -4.21 20.15 -3.05
CA PHE A 59 -3.09 20.85 -2.43
C PHE A 59 -2.84 20.37 -0.99
N LYS A 60 -3.89 20.24 -0.16
CA LYS A 60 -3.79 19.70 1.20
C LYS A 60 -3.18 18.31 1.20
N VAL A 61 -3.68 17.41 0.34
CA VAL A 61 -3.17 16.04 0.21
C VAL A 61 -1.70 16.06 -0.20
N GLY A 62 -1.31 16.89 -1.18
CA GLY A 62 0.08 17.02 -1.62
C GLY A 62 1.03 17.45 -0.50
N VAL A 63 0.66 18.47 0.28
CA VAL A 63 1.48 18.95 1.41
C VAL A 63 1.63 17.88 2.49
N ILE A 64 0.55 17.15 2.81
CA ILE A 64 0.58 16.06 3.78
C ILE A 64 1.54 14.96 3.34
N VAL A 65 1.44 14.52 2.08
CA VAL A 65 2.33 13.47 1.52
C VAL A 65 3.79 13.92 1.57
N CYS A 66 4.10 15.17 1.20
CA CYS A 66 5.46 15.72 1.29
C CYS A 66 6.00 15.69 2.72
N ALA A 67 5.22 16.14 3.70
CA ALA A 67 5.62 16.13 5.10
C ALA A 67 5.85 14.70 5.62
N MET A 68 4.96 13.77 5.29
CA MET A 68 5.10 12.36 5.66
C MET A 68 6.34 11.72 5.04
N LEU A 69 6.64 11.99 3.77
CA LEU A 69 7.83 11.48 3.08
C LEU A 69 9.12 11.90 3.79
N ILE A 70 9.25 13.19 4.12
CA ILE A 70 10.42 13.71 4.84
C ILE A 70 10.59 13.01 6.19
N GLY A 71 9.50 12.90 6.96
CA GLY A 71 9.51 12.27 8.28
C GLY A 71 9.90 10.78 8.23
N PHE A 72 9.22 9.98 7.41
CA PHE A 72 9.46 8.53 7.34
C PHE A 72 10.82 8.18 6.74
N VAL A 73 11.29 8.90 5.72
CA VAL A 73 12.64 8.69 5.17
C VAL A 73 13.69 8.97 6.24
N GLY A 74 13.52 10.06 7.01
CA GLY A 74 14.42 10.39 8.12
C GLY A 74 14.45 9.31 9.20
N ILE A 75 13.27 8.83 9.62
CA ILE A 75 13.14 7.79 10.65
C ILE A 75 13.77 6.47 10.17
N ILE A 76 13.46 6.01 8.94
CA ILE A 76 14.05 4.78 8.40
C ILE A 76 15.57 4.90 8.31
N THR A 77 16.08 6.04 7.85
CA THR A 77 17.52 6.28 7.75
C THR A 77 18.19 6.22 9.12
N LEU A 78 17.58 6.84 10.14
CA LEU A 78 18.06 6.77 11.51
C LEU A 78 18.10 5.33 12.04
N ILE A 79 17.00 4.58 11.87
CA ILE A 79 16.90 3.18 12.32
C ILE A 79 17.95 2.32 11.60
N ASN A 80 18.09 2.46 10.29
CA ASN A 80 19.10 1.74 9.52
C ASN A 80 20.51 2.02 10.05
N ASN A 81 20.86 3.27 10.29
CA ASN A 81 22.19 3.65 10.80
C ASN A 81 22.46 3.08 12.20
N ILE A 82 21.45 3.03 13.07
CA ILE A 82 21.57 2.38 14.39
C ILE A 82 21.84 0.89 14.23
N PHE A 83 21.07 0.21 13.38
CA PHE A 83 21.22 -1.24 13.14
C PHE A 83 22.56 -1.58 12.50
N LEU A 84 23.01 -0.79 11.52
CA LEU A 84 24.34 -0.92 10.92
C LEU A 84 25.45 -0.71 11.97
N GLY A 85 25.30 0.25 12.87
CA GLY A 85 26.28 0.53 13.92
C GLY A 85 26.40 -0.55 15.00
N ILE A 86 25.32 -1.29 15.28
CA ILE A 86 25.29 -2.31 16.34
C ILE A 86 25.56 -3.72 15.79
N ILE A 87 24.91 -4.06 14.67
CA ILE A 87 24.83 -5.44 14.15
C ILE A 87 25.52 -5.58 12.79
N GLY A 88 25.86 -4.47 12.12
CA GLY A 88 26.51 -4.46 10.80
C GLY A 88 25.55 -4.74 9.63
N ILE A 89 24.24 -4.84 9.89
CA ILE A 89 23.19 -5.08 8.90
C ILE A 89 22.10 -4.03 9.11
N SER A 90 21.56 -3.46 8.03
CA SER A 90 20.49 -2.46 8.12
C SER A 90 19.15 -3.09 8.55
N PHE A 91 18.27 -2.28 9.12
CA PHE A 91 16.92 -2.73 9.49
C PHE A 91 16.13 -3.17 8.25
N GLN A 92 16.29 -2.46 7.14
CA GLN A 92 15.68 -2.82 5.86
C GLN A 92 16.17 -4.17 5.31
N GLU A 93 17.44 -4.53 5.47
CA GLU A 93 17.96 -5.85 5.08
C GLU A 93 17.37 -6.97 5.94
N ILE A 94 17.24 -6.76 7.26
CA ILE A 94 16.60 -7.73 8.17
C ILE A 94 15.15 -7.99 7.72
N LEU A 95 14.42 -6.92 7.42
CA LEU A 95 13.08 -7.03 6.86
C LEU A 95 13.08 -7.74 5.50
N GLY A 96 14.08 -7.49 4.67
CA GLY A 96 14.29 -8.18 3.39
C GLY A 96 14.44 -9.68 3.57
N TYR A 97 15.28 -10.14 4.50
CA TYR A 97 15.41 -11.57 4.81
C TYR A 97 14.09 -12.17 5.31
N LEU A 98 13.37 -11.46 6.19
CA LEU A 98 12.09 -11.91 6.71
C LEU A 98 11.01 -12.05 5.63
N PHE A 99 10.96 -11.10 4.68
CA PHE A 99 9.97 -11.09 3.60
C PHE A 99 10.42 -11.86 2.34
N SER A 100 11.68 -12.29 2.26
CA SER A 100 12.25 -13.01 1.10
C SER A 100 11.50 -14.29 0.70
N PRO A 101 10.90 -15.09 1.62
CA PRO A 101 10.11 -16.26 1.21
C PRO A 101 8.87 -15.85 0.41
N PHE A 102 8.22 -14.75 0.78
CA PHE A 102 7.08 -14.24 0.03
C PHE A 102 7.51 -13.71 -1.34
N ALA A 103 8.64 -12.99 -1.42
CA ALA A 103 9.27 -12.58 -2.68
C ALA A 103 9.45 -13.77 -3.63
N PHE A 104 10.01 -14.85 -3.12
CA PHE A 104 10.24 -16.07 -3.88
C PHE A 104 8.93 -16.70 -4.39
N PHE A 105 7.90 -16.82 -3.53
CA PHE A 105 6.61 -17.41 -3.94
C PHE A 105 5.85 -16.58 -4.99
N MET A 106 6.10 -15.27 -5.08
CA MET A 106 5.54 -14.45 -6.17
C MET A 106 6.29 -14.59 -7.50
N GLY A 107 7.36 -15.39 -7.55
CA GLY A 107 8.13 -15.67 -8.77
C GLY A 107 9.37 -14.82 -8.97
N ILE A 108 9.88 -14.18 -7.92
CA ILE A 108 11.15 -13.42 -7.95
C ILE A 108 12.34 -14.41 -7.88
N PRO A 109 13.40 -14.25 -8.69
CA PRO A 109 14.60 -15.08 -8.60
C PRO A 109 15.26 -14.99 -7.23
N MET A 110 15.76 -16.12 -6.70
CA MET A 110 16.37 -16.18 -5.35
C MET A 110 17.46 -15.13 -5.10
N ALA A 111 18.25 -14.79 -6.12
CA ALA A 111 19.32 -13.79 -6.02
C ALA A 111 18.79 -12.36 -5.78
N GLU A 112 17.54 -12.08 -6.16
CA GLU A 112 16.89 -10.77 -6.08
C GLU A 112 15.88 -10.70 -4.93
N CYS A 113 15.57 -11.83 -4.28
CA CYS A 113 14.51 -11.93 -3.30
C CYS A 113 14.69 -11.02 -2.10
N VAL A 114 15.92 -10.88 -1.57
CA VAL A 114 16.18 -10.06 -0.38
C VAL A 114 15.98 -8.58 -0.69
N ASP A 115 16.50 -8.11 -1.83
CA ASP A 115 16.37 -6.72 -2.25
C ASP A 115 14.91 -6.35 -2.56
N ALA A 116 14.22 -7.22 -3.31
CA ALA A 116 12.80 -7.05 -3.60
C ALA A 116 11.97 -7.05 -2.31
N ALA A 117 12.20 -8.02 -1.42
CA ALA A 117 11.52 -8.11 -0.14
C ALA A 117 11.79 -6.90 0.77
N SER A 118 13.00 -6.33 0.70
CA SER A 118 13.34 -5.12 1.45
C SER A 118 12.47 -3.94 1.01
N LEU A 119 12.29 -3.74 -0.30
CA LEU A 119 11.38 -2.71 -0.85
C LEU A 119 9.93 -2.97 -0.42
N MET A 120 9.48 -4.22 -0.49
CA MET A 120 8.13 -4.62 -0.10
C MET A 120 7.85 -4.37 1.38
N ALA A 121 8.82 -4.70 2.25
CA ALA A 121 8.70 -4.47 3.67
C ALA A 121 8.80 -2.97 4.02
N THR A 122 9.61 -2.21 3.28
CA THR A 122 9.68 -0.75 3.40
C THR A 122 8.33 -0.11 3.15
N LYS A 123 7.56 -0.62 2.18
CA LYS A 123 6.18 -0.18 1.97
C LYS A 123 5.33 -0.37 3.21
N ILE A 124 5.38 -1.54 3.85
CA ILE A 124 4.51 -1.87 4.99
C ILE A 124 4.85 -0.99 6.21
N VAL A 125 6.15 -0.80 6.48
CA VAL A 125 6.64 -0.11 7.69
C VAL A 125 6.61 1.41 7.54
N ALA A 126 6.97 1.95 6.37
CA ALA A 126 6.87 3.37 6.08
C ALA A 126 5.68 3.68 5.18
N ASN A 127 5.87 3.60 3.86
CA ASN A 127 4.83 3.79 2.86
C ASN A 127 5.33 3.39 1.46
N GLU A 128 4.39 3.24 0.55
CA GLU A 128 4.60 2.92 -0.84
C GLU A 128 5.44 3.95 -1.59
N PHE A 129 5.29 5.25 -1.33
CA PHE A 129 6.06 6.28 -2.03
C PHE A 129 7.57 6.20 -1.72
N VAL A 130 7.94 5.92 -0.46
CA VAL A 130 9.34 5.70 -0.06
C VAL A 130 9.91 4.50 -0.78
N ALA A 131 9.19 3.38 -0.82
CA ALA A 131 9.62 2.18 -1.53
C ALA A 131 9.73 2.41 -3.05
N MET A 132 8.79 3.16 -3.65
CA MET A 132 8.85 3.52 -5.07
C MET A 132 10.03 4.43 -5.40
N MET A 133 10.37 5.38 -4.51
CA MET A 133 11.56 6.21 -4.66
C MET A 133 12.83 5.36 -4.64
N GLN A 134 12.95 4.42 -3.70
CA GLN A 134 14.09 3.50 -3.60
C GLN A 134 14.21 2.56 -4.81
N LEU A 135 13.08 2.07 -5.32
CA LEU A 135 13.07 1.31 -6.57
C LEU A 135 13.53 2.18 -7.75
N SER A 136 13.17 3.47 -7.76
CA SER A 136 13.51 4.40 -8.84
C SER A 136 14.91 4.99 -8.79
N SER A 137 15.57 4.99 -7.63
CA SER A 137 16.93 5.54 -7.47
C SER A 137 18.01 4.67 -8.12
N GLY A 138 17.68 3.45 -8.54
CA GLY A 138 18.63 2.51 -9.13
C GLY A 138 19.60 1.89 -8.11
N THR A 139 19.35 2.09 -6.81
CA THR A 139 20.12 1.48 -5.72
C THR A 139 19.88 -0.02 -5.61
N VAL A 140 18.72 -0.49 -6.07
CA VAL A 140 18.33 -1.90 -6.12
C VAL A 140 18.21 -2.31 -7.58
N ILE A 141 19.04 -3.26 -8.00
CA ILE A 141 19.09 -3.74 -9.39
C ILE A 141 18.28 -5.03 -9.48
N LEU A 142 17.15 -4.97 -10.17
CA LEU A 142 16.23 -6.08 -10.33
C LEU A 142 16.04 -6.39 -11.82
N SER A 143 15.82 -7.66 -12.15
CA SER A 143 15.37 -8.06 -13.48
C SER A 143 14.03 -7.41 -13.85
N ALA A 144 13.75 -7.30 -15.15
CA ALA A 144 12.50 -6.71 -15.65
C ALA A 144 11.25 -7.38 -15.05
N LYS A 145 11.30 -8.70 -14.85
CA LYS A 145 10.24 -9.47 -14.20
C LYS A 145 10.05 -9.05 -12.74
N SER A 146 11.12 -8.99 -11.96
CA SER A 146 11.08 -8.57 -10.56
C SER A 146 10.63 -7.12 -10.39
N VAL A 147 11.06 -6.21 -11.29
CA VAL A 147 10.55 -4.83 -11.31
C VAL A 147 9.04 -4.80 -11.52
N ALA A 148 8.49 -5.63 -12.43
CA ALA A 148 7.05 -5.71 -12.63
C ALA A 148 6.32 -6.23 -11.38
N ILE A 149 6.78 -7.34 -10.79
CA ILE A 149 6.19 -7.95 -9.59
C ILE A 149 6.21 -6.95 -8.42
N VAL A 150 7.37 -6.36 -8.13
CA VAL A 150 7.53 -5.38 -7.05
C VAL A 150 6.69 -4.14 -7.33
N SER A 151 6.64 -3.63 -8.57
CA SER A 151 5.83 -2.47 -8.91
C SER A 151 4.34 -2.71 -8.62
N ILE A 152 3.81 -3.88 -9.00
CA ILE A 152 2.41 -4.25 -8.73
C ILE A 152 2.18 -4.41 -7.23
N PHE A 153 3.11 -5.04 -6.52
CA PHE A 153 3.04 -5.13 -5.07
C PHE A 153 2.99 -3.75 -4.43
N LEU A 154 3.78 -2.79 -4.90
CA LEU A 154 3.89 -1.46 -4.30
C LEU A 154 2.65 -0.58 -4.53
N VAL A 155 1.96 -0.72 -5.67
CA VAL A 155 0.79 0.11 -6.03
C VAL A 155 -0.46 -0.36 -5.28
N PHE A 156 -0.47 -0.16 -3.96
CA PHE A 156 -1.65 -0.31 -3.08
C PHE A 156 -1.35 0.30 -1.70
N PHE A 157 -2.31 0.95 -1.05
CA PHE A 157 -2.12 1.62 0.25
C PHE A 157 -2.22 0.64 1.44
N ALA A 158 -1.29 -0.32 1.49
CA ALA A 158 -1.17 -1.31 2.56
C ALA A 158 0.06 -0.99 3.43
N ASN A 159 -0.09 -0.09 4.39
CA ASN A 159 0.95 0.26 5.37
C ASN A 159 0.34 0.70 6.72
N PHE A 160 1.15 0.82 7.77
CA PHE A 160 0.66 1.24 9.10
C PHE A 160 0.02 2.63 9.10
N SER A 161 0.52 3.58 8.29
CA SER A 161 -0.06 4.92 8.20
C SER A 161 -1.47 4.91 7.59
N SER A 162 -1.74 4.00 6.65
CA SER A 162 -3.05 3.84 6.00
C SER A 162 -4.15 3.46 7.00
N ILE A 163 -3.83 2.72 8.07
CA ILE A 163 -4.79 2.41 9.15
C ILE A 163 -5.31 3.70 9.77
N GLY A 164 -4.41 4.62 10.12
CA GLY A 164 -4.76 5.90 10.75
C GLY A 164 -5.57 6.79 9.82
N ILE A 165 -5.21 6.83 8.53
CA ILE A 165 -5.93 7.59 7.50
C ILE A 165 -7.37 7.05 7.34
N ILE A 166 -7.54 5.72 7.20
CA ILE A 166 -8.86 5.09 7.03
C ILE A 166 -9.72 5.28 8.28
N ALA A 167 -9.16 5.01 9.47
CA ALA A 167 -9.89 5.20 10.71
C ALA A 167 -10.31 6.67 10.91
N GLY A 168 -9.42 7.63 10.61
CA GLY A 168 -9.72 9.06 10.67
C GLY A 168 -10.81 9.49 9.69
N ALA A 169 -10.74 9.01 8.43
CA ALA A 169 -11.74 9.29 7.42
C ALA A 169 -13.13 8.75 7.80
N VAL A 170 -13.21 7.53 8.32
CA VAL A 170 -14.48 6.95 8.80
C VAL A 170 -14.98 7.70 10.03
N LYS A 171 -14.09 8.07 10.97
CA LYS A 171 -14.44 8.83 12.18
C LYS A 171 -15.04 10.19 11.85
N ALA A 172 -14.55 10.86 10.80
CA ALA A 172 -15.08 12.14 10.33
C ALA A 172 -16.52 12.03 9.80
N LEU A 173 -16.93 10.85 9.34
CA LEU A 173 -18.31 10.56 8.90
C LEU A 173 -19.18 10.03 10.04
N ASN A 174 -18.62 9.15 10.88
CA ASN A 174 -19.29 8.56 12.03
C ASN A 174 -18.25 8.13 13.08
N GLU A 175 -18.31 8.75 14.26
CA GLU A 175 -17.32 8.52 15.31
C GLU A 175 -17.32 7.08 15.85
N GLU A 176 -18.50 6.50 16.10
CA GLU A 176 -18.63 5.15 16.62
C GLU A 176 -18.05 4.11 15.64
N LYS A 177 -18.38 4.22 14.35
CA LYS A 177 -17.85 3.33 13.31
C LYS A 177 -16.34 3.53 13.09
N GLY A 178 -15.84 4.77 13.21
CA GLY A 178 -14.40 5.04 13.15
C GLY A 178 -13.62 4.32 14.24
N ASN A 179 -14.16 4.28 15.47
CA ASN A 179 -13.54 3.54 16.58
C ASN A 179 -13.56 2.03 16.33
N VAL A 180 -14.65 1.49 15.76
CA VAL A 180 -14.69 0.08 15.35
C VAL A 180 -13.59 -0.21 14.33
N VAL A 181 -13.47 0.60 13.27
CA VAL A 181 -12.44 0.43 12.23
C VAL A 181 -11.03 0.45 12.82
N ALA A 182 -10.75 1.35 13.76
CA ALA A 182 -9.45 1.42 14.44
C ALA A 182 -9.11 0.11 15.18
N CYS A 183 -10.07 -0.54 15.82
CA CYS A 183 -9.87 -1.84 16.48
C CYS A 183 -9.49 -2.96 15.49
N PHE A 184 -9.91 -2.86 14.23
CA PHE A 184 -9.59 -3.83 13.17
C PHE A 184 -8.35 -3.45 12.34
N GLY A 185 -7.63 -2.38 12.70
CA GLY A 185 -6.53 -1.84 11.90
C GLY A 185 -5.49 -2.86 11.43
N LEU A 186 -5.00 -3.73 12.33
CA LEU A 186 -4.03 -4.76 11.95
C LEU A 186 -4.60 -5.81 11.01
N ARG A 187 -5.89 -6.18 11.15
CA ARG A 187 -6.57 -7.09 10.23
C ARG A 187 -6.77 -6.46 8.86
N LEU A 188 -7.06 -5.15 8.82
CA LEU A 188 -7.14 -4.39 7.57
C LEU A 188 -5.79 -4.35 6.85
N LEU A 189 -4.70 -4.05 7.58
CA LEU A 189 -3.35 -4.07 7.00
C LEU A 189 -2.95 -5.45 6.50
N TYR A 190 -3.26 -6.50 7.27
CA TYR A 190 -3.01 -7.88 6.86
C TYR A 190 -3.76 -8.23 5.56
N GLY A 191 -5.07 -7.97 5.50
CA GLY A 191 -5.85 -8.20 4.28
C GLY A 191 -5.34 -7.38 3.10
N ALA A 192 -5.02 -6.11 3.32
CA ALA A 192 -4.49 -5.25 2.29
C ALA A 192 -3.12 -5.72 1.74
N THR A 193 -2.28 -6.28 2.62
CA THR A 193 -1.00 -6.87 2.22
C THR A 193 -1.22 -8.15 1.41
N LEU A 194 -2.17 -9.00 1.80
CA LEU A 194 -2.53 -10.19 1.04
C LEU A 194 -3.05 -9.85 -0.36
N VAL A 195 -3.81 -8.76 -0.53
CA VAL A 195 -4.21 -8.26 -1.86
C VAL A 195 -2.97 -7.92 -2.70
N SER A 196 -1.99 -7.22 -2.10
CA SER A 196 -0.75 -6.87 -2.78
C SER A 196 0.04 -8.12 -3.20
N ILE A 197 0.13 -9.13 -2.33
CA ILE A 197 0.80 -10.42 -2.61
C ILE A 197 0.07 -11.17 -3.73
N LEU A 198 -1.27 -11.28 -3.66
CA LEU A 198 -2.08 -11.96 -4.66
C LEU A 198 -1.86 -11.33 -6.05
N ASN A 199 -1.96 -10.00 -6.14
CA ASN A 199 -1.83 -9.28 -7.40
C ASN A 199 -0.42 -9.40 -7.98
N ALA A 200 0.61 -9.29 -7.14
CA ALA A 200 1.99 -9.47 -7.54
C ALA A 200 2.27 -10.91 -8.01
N THR A 201 1.68 -11.91 -7.35
CA THR A 201 1.77 -13.33 -7.75
C THR A 201 1.12 -13.56 -9.11
N ILE A 202 -0.08 -13.02 -9.34
CA ILE A 202 -0.79 -13.14 -10.63
C ILE A 202 0.09 -12.58 -11.76
N VAL A 203 0.71 -11.42 -11.55
CA VAL A 203 1.60 -10.82 -12.55
C VAL A 203 2.89 -11.62 -12.72
N GLY A 204 3.47 -12.14 -11.65
CA GLY A 204 4.66 -12.99 -11.70
C GLY A 204 4.44 -14.34 -12.41
N LEU A 205 3.20 -14.82 -12.48
CA LEU A 205 2.81 -16.00 -13.25
C LEU A 205 2.63 -15.70 -14.75
N ILE A 206 2.19 -14.50 -15.10
CA ILE A 206 1.88 -14.10 -16.49
C ILE A 206 3.14 -13.67 -17.24
N ILE A 207 4.13 -13.10 -16.54
CA ILE A 207 5.37 -12.52 -17.10
C ILE A 207 6.57 -13.48 -16.98
#